data_AF-A0A2A4MPK3-F1
#
_entry.id   AF-A0A2A4MPK3-F1
#
_cell.length_a   1.000
_cell.length_b   1.000
_cell.length_c   1.000
_cell.angle_alpha   90.00
_cell.angle_beta   90.00
_cell.angle_gamma   90.00
#
_symmetry.space_group_name_H-M   'P 1'
#
loop_
_entity.id
_entity.type
_entity.pdbx_description
1 polymer ?
#
loop_
_entity_poly.entity_id
_entity_poly.type
_entity_poly.pdbx_seq_one_letter_code
_entity_poly.pdbx_strand_id
1 'polypeptide(L)' 'MGGAALEVVSGRQHPEEIKTLARLAEKLELMASCGSDFHTPDNSWVELGRLNPLPEMCTPIWHDWAH' A
#
# COMPACT_ATOMS: atom_id res chain seq x y z
N MET A 1 -17.29 2.02 15.21
CA MET A 1 -16.87 1.58 13.86
C MET A 1 -15.98 2.66 13.29
N GLY A 2 -14.77 2.31 12.86
CA GLY A 2 -13.79 3.22 12.26
C GLY A 2 -12.81 2.41 11.44
N GLY A 3 -12.27 3.01 10.36
CA GLY A 3 -11.22 2.38 9.56
C GLY A 3 -9.89 2.39 10.32
N ALA A 4 -9.18 1.27 10.33
CA ALA A 4 -7.90 1.11 11.04
C ALA A 4 -6.67 1.19 10.10
N ALA A 5 -6.91 1.25 8.78
CA ALA A 5 -5.85 1.19 7.79
C ALA A 5 -6.22 1.92 6.49
N LEU A 6 -5.19 2.25 5.72
CA LEU A 6 -5.25 2.84 4.38
C LEU A 6 -4.35 2.04 3.43
N GLU A 7 -4.81 1.81 2.19
CA GLU A 7 -3.92 1.30 1.15
C GLU A 7 -3.02 2.44 0.65
N VAL A 8 -1.72 2.32 0.88
CA VAL A 8 -0.72 3.36 0.56
C VAL A 8 -0.01 3.09 -0.76
N VAL A 9 0.11 1.82 -1.14
CA VAL A 9 0.68 1.42 -2.44
C VAL A 9 -0.30 0.50 -3.15
N SER A 10 -0.82 0.94 -4.30
CA SER A 10 -1.74 0.15 -5.12
C SER A 10 -1.27 0.09 -6.57
N GLY A 11 -1.09 -1.12 -7.11
CA GLY A 11 -0.76 -1.36 -8.51
C GLY A 11 0.34 -0.46 -9.06
N ARG A 12 0.03 0.29 -10.13
CA ARG A 12 0.96 1.21 -10.82
C ARG A 12 0.71 2.67 -10.41
N GLN A 13 1.01 2.97 -9.15
CA GLN A 13 0.83 4.29 -8.57
C GLN A 13 2.05 5.21 -8.79
N HIS A 14 1.82 6.51 -8.96
CA HIS A 14 2.91 7.47 -9.04
C HIS A 14 3.59 7.64 -7.66
N PRO A 15 4.93 7.74 -7.56
CA PRO A 15 5.62 7.86 -6.27
C PRO A 15 5.17 9.04 -5.40
N GLU A 16 4.73 10.14 -6.01
CA GLU A 16 4.19 11.29 -5.26
C GLU A 16 2.83 11.02 -4.63
N GLU A 17 2.00 10.17 -5.25
CA GLU A 17 0.73 9.74 -4.65
C GLU A 17 0.99 8.84 -3.46
N ILE A 18 1.94 7.90 -3.56
CA ILE A 18 2.38 7.05 -2.45
C ILE A 18 2.85 7.91 -1.27
N LYS A 19 3.68 8.94 -1.52
CA LYS A 19 4.13 9.86 -0.47
C LYS A 19 2.97 10.61 0.18
N THR A 20 1.99 11.03 -0.62
CA THR A 20 0.81 11.76 -0.13
C THR A 20 -0.04 10.86 0.77
N LEU A 21 -0.29 9.62 0.35
CA LEU A 21 -1.05 8.64 1.14
C LEU A 21 -0.29 8.20 2.40
N ALA A 22 1.03 8.03 2.32
CA ALA A 22 1.86 7.70 3.48
C ALA A 22 1.80 8.78 4.56
N ARG A 23 1.90 10.06 4.17
CA ARG A 23 1.73 11.19 5.10
C ARG A 23 0.32 11.25 5.69
N LEU A 24 -0.70 10.89 4.91
CA LEU A 24 -2.07 10.83 5.40
C LEU A 24 -2.25 9.69 6.42
N ALA A 25 -1.68 8.52 6.14
CA ALA A 25 -1.71 7.38 7.04
C ALA A 25 -1.02 7.70 8.36
N GLU A 26 0.16 8.33 8.32
CA GLU A 26 0.87 8.81 9.52
C GLU A 26 0.03 9.84 10.30
N LYS A 27 -0.48 10.88 9.62
CA LYS A 27 -1.24 11.96 10.27
C LYS A 27 -2.53 11.47 10.95
N LEU A 28 -3.14 10.43 10.40
CA LEU A 28 -4.39 9.85 10.91
C LEU A 28 -4.16 8.63 11.80
N GLU A 29 -2.91 8.29 12.10
CA GLU A 29 -2.54 7.11 12.90
C GLU A 29 -3.14 5.81 12.33
N LEU A 30 -3.20 5.71 11.00
CA LEU A 30 -3.68 4.54 10.27
C LEU A 30 -2.52 3.62 9.89
N MET A 31 -2.74 2.32 9.98
CA MET A 31 -1.84 1.34 9.38
C MET A 31 -1.88 1.42 7.85
N ALA A 32 -0.82 0.96 7.18
CA ALA A 32 -0.68 0.99 5.74
C ALA A 32 -0.72 -0.42 5.14
N SER A 33 -1.46 -0.61 4.06
CA SER A 33 -1.41 -1.82 3.23
C SER A 33 -0.80 -1.53 1.86
N CYS A 34 -0.38 -2.60 1.19
CA CYS A 34 0.00 -2.56 -0.21
C CYS A 34 -0.66 -3.70 -0.99
N GLY A 35 -1.02 -3.44 -2.24
CA GLY A 35 -1.71 -4.38 -3.12
C GLY A 35 -1.36 -4.17 -4.58
N SER A 36 -1.27 -5.26 -5.36
CA SER A 36 -0.99 -5.15 -6.80
C SER A 36 -2.21 -4.74 -7.62
N ASP A 37 -3.40 -4.90 -7.07
CA ASP A 37 -4.65 -4.75 -7.82
C ASP A 37 -4.67 -5.59 -9.12
N PHE A 38 -4.09 -6.80 -9.04
CA PHE A 38 -3.96 -7.70 -10.18
C PHE A 38 -5.28 -8.39 -10.53
N HIS A 39 -5.64 -8.37 -11.82
CA HIS A 39 -6.93 -8.90 -12.32
C HIS A 39 -6.80 -9.96 -13.44
N THR A 40 -5.74 -9.93 -14.27
CA THR A 40 -5.50 -10.95 -15.31
C THR A 40 -4.03 -10.94 -15.79
N PRO A 41 -3.44 -12.10 -16.12
CA PRO A 41 -2.10 -12.19 -16.72
C PRO A 41 -1.99 -11.52 -18.09
N ASP A 42 -3.12 -11.37 -18.80
CA ASP A 42 -3.17 -10.75 -20.13
C ASP A 42 -2.92 -9.23 -20.09
N ASN A 43 -3.03 -8.64 -18.90
CA ASN A 43 -2.64 -7.25 -18.66
C ASN A 43 -1.15 -7.23 -18.28
N SER A 44 -0.29 -7.09 -19.29
CA SER A 44 1.18 -7.00 -19.18
C SER A 44 1.71 -5.83 -18.33
N TRP A 45 0.83 -5.03 -17.72
CA TRP A 45 1.14 -3.73 -17.15
C TRP A 45 1.15 -3.72 -15.61
N VAL A 46 0.60 -4.75 -14.97
CA VAL A 46 0.74 -5.03 -13.54
C VAL A 46 1.49 -6.36 -13.42
N GLU A 47 2.81 -6.34 -13.62
CA GLU A 47 3.62 -7.53 -13.37
C GLU A 47 3.48 -7.90 -11.89
N LEU A 48 2.92 -9.09 -11.63
CA LEU A 48 3.05 -9.78 -10.35
C LEU A 48 4.53 -9.72 -9.93
N GLY A 49 4.81 -9.00 -8.83
CA GLY A 49 6.14 -8.93 -8.23
C GLY A 49 6.88 -7.58 -8.33
N ARG A 50 6.34 -6.54 -8.99
CA ARG A 50 6.93 -5.19 -8.97
C ARG A 50 6.01 -4.14 -8.34
N LEU A 51 5.70 -4.33 -7.06
CA LEU A 51 5.08 -3.28 -6.26
C LEU A 51 6.13 -2.35 -5.66
N ASN A 52 5.81 -1.07 -5.52
CA ASN A 52 6.64 -0.19 -4.72
C ASN A 52 6.66 -0.66 -3.25
N PRO A 53 7.79 -0.53 -2.54
CA PRO A 53 7.81 -0.81 -1.11
C PRO A 53 6.93 0.20 -0.36
N LEU A 54 6.38 -0.23 0.77
CA LEU A 54 5.76 0.70 1.72
C LEU A 54 6.83 1.70 2.21
N PRO A 55 6.52 3.00 2.28
CA PRO A 55 7.41 3.98 2.90
C PRO A 55 7.72 3.61 4.36
N GLU A 56 8.96 3.83 4.79
CA GLU A 56 9.45 3.43 6.13
C GLU A 56 8.68 4.06 7.29
N MET A 57 8.05 5.22 7.07
CA MET A 57 7.23 5.91 8.07
C MET A 57 5.87 5.24 8.31
N CYS A 58 5.47 4.31 7.44
CA CYS A 58 4.19 3.62 7.56
C CYS A 58 4.31 2.38 8.46
N THR A 59 3.32 2.17 9.33
CA THR A 59 3.17 0.90 10.06
C THR A 59 2.40 -0.09 9.17
N PRO A 60 3.00 -1.20 8.70
CA PRO A 60 2.31 -2.14 7.83
C PRO A 60 1.17 -2.86 8.57
N ILE A 61 0.02 -3.09 7.92
CA ILE A 61 -1.13 -3.78 8.55
C ILE A 61 -0.81 -5.19 9.04
N TRP A 62 0.22 -5.81 8.45
CA TRP A 62 0.68 -7.15 8.79
C TRP A 62 1.78 -7.17 9.87
N HIS A 63 2.09 -6.04 10.50
CA HIS A 63 3.10 -5.96 11.55
C HIS A 63 2.93 -6.99 12.69
N ASP A 64 1.69 -7.34 13.02
CA ASP A 64 1.32 -8.26 14.10
C ASP A 64 0.82 -9.62 13.57
N TRP A 65 0.89 -9.87 12.26
CA TRP A 65 0.43 -11.15 11.70
C TRP A 65 1.44 -12.23 12.09
N ALA A 66 0.97 -13.27 12.76
CA ALA A 66 1.82 -14.40 13.11
C ALA A 66 2.44 -15.01 11.85
N HIS A 67 3.76 -15.24 11.90
CA HIS A 67 4.53 -15.88 10.83
C HIS A 67 4.22 -17.37 10.69
#